data_AF-A0A2H0VPB3-F1
#
_entry.id   AF-A0A2H0VPB3-F1
#
_cell.length_a   1.000
_cell.length_b   1.000
_cell.length_c   1.000
_cell.angle_alpha   90.00
_cell.angle_beta   90.00
_cell.angle_gamma   90.00
#
_symmetry.space_group_name_H-M   'P 1'
#
loop_
_entity.id
_entity.type
_entity.pdbx_description
1 polymer ?
#
loop_
_entity_poly.entity_id
_entity_poly.type
_entity_poly.pdbx_seq_one_letter_code
_entity_poly.pdbx_strand_id
1 'polypeptide(L)'
;MKTIFLELNEFNENLLQEAGKVLHLKNIQRLFSFYKSTTWTDDTYDSGFLEPWVQWVSVHTGLSSSEHQVKHLGNAPQVAHKQLWEKLSDKKISSGIWGAMNAKRSNAADCLFFFPDPWTDENAYPSELNALLQPLRHISQNYTSCPKLTIARLIKDLLILTKKNKLLGFLGKEITSLAKNVLRYKAKPFVFVSFLDLLSSHFFLEYQKRFCPTFSLLFLNSIAHLQHHQWTSKKSISPPL
;
A
#
# COMPACT_ATOMS: atom_id res chain seq x y z
N MET A 1 -4.63 -24.11 -0.41
CA MET A 1 -5.12 -23.06 0.52
C MET A 1 -4.82 -21.70 -0.11
N LYS A 2 -5.75 -20.74 -0.11
CA LYS A 2 -5.49 -19.36 -0.55
C LYS A 2 -5.10 -18.52 0.67
N THR A 3 -4.04 -17.71 0.55
CA THR A 3 -3.50 -16.89 1.66
C THR A 3 -3.50 -15.42 1.26
N ILE A 4 -3.96 -14.55 2.16
CA ILE A 4 -3.84 -13.09 2.03
C ILE A 4 -2.90 -12.61 3.12
N PHE A 5 -1.86 -11.87 2.72
CA PHE A 5 -0.98 -11.13 3.60
C PHE A 5 -1.36 -9.64 3.52
N LEU A 6 -1.93 -9.13 4.60
CA LEU A 6 -2.25 -7.71 4.74
C LEU A 6 -1.14 -7.02 5.52
N GLU A 7 -0.49 -6.05 4.89
CA GLU A 7 0.58 -5.24 5.49
C GLU A 7 0.01 -3.89 5.88
N LEU A 8 -0.07 -3.64 7.19
CA LEU A 8 -0.46 -2.35 7.74
C LEU A 8 0.80 -1.63 8.19
N ASN A 9 1.19 -0.57 7.49
CA ASN A 9 2.46 0.10 7.80
C ASN A 9 2.41 0.86 9.13
N GLU A 10 3.49 0.75 9.91
CA GLU A 10 3.78 1.50 11.15
C GLU A 10 2.63 1.62 12.16
N PHE A 11 1.70 0.65 12.18
CA PHE A 11 0.54 0.78 13.05
C PHE A 11 0.92 0.62 14.52
N ASN A 12 0.38 1.49 15.38
CA ASN A 12 0.46 1.29 16.83
C ASN A 12 -0.71 0.42 17.30
N GLU A 13 -0.41 -0.74 17.89
CA GLU A 13 -1.42 -1.70 18.35
C GLU A 13 -2.43 -1.07 19.33
N ASN A 14 -1.94 -0.34 20.34
CA ASN A 14 -2.80 0.27 21.36
C ASN A 14 -3.74 1.31 20.75
N LEU A 15 -3.21 2.20 19.89
CA LEU A 15 -4.02 3.22 19.22
C LEU A 15 -5.05 2.60 18.29
N LEU A 16 -4.66 1.58 17.51
CA LEU A 16 -5.58 0.90 16.59
C LEU A 16 -6.67 0.11 17.36
N GLN A 17 -6.33 -0.46 18.52
CA GLN A 17 -7.31 -1.14 19.38
C GLN A 17 -8.29 -0.16 20.02
N GLU A 18 -7.80 0.99 20.51
CA GLU A 18 -8.63 2.06 21.05
C GLU A 18 -9.56 2.62 19.94
N ALA A 19 -9.00 2.88 18.74
CA ALA A 19 -9.74 3.27 17.54
C ALA A 19 -10.87 2.30 17.22
N GLY A 20 -10.53 1.01 17.24
CA GLY A 20 -11.46 -0.07 17.00
C GLY A 20 -12.67 0.01 17.93
N LYS A 21 -12.46 0.28 19.21
CA LYS A 21 -13.51 0.37 20.24
C LYS A 21 -14.36 1.63 20.08
N VAL A 22 -13.76 2.82 20.08
CA VAL A 22 -14.49 4.11 20.09
C VAL A 22 -15.26 4.34 18.79
N LEU A 23 -14.70 3.95 17.64
CA LEU A 23 -15.35 4.10 16.34
C LEU A 23 -16.22 2.89 15.95
N HIS A 24 -16.39 1.92 16.86
CA HIS A 24 -17.17 0.69 16.63
C HIS A 24 -16.76 -0.09 15.37
N LEU A 25 -15.46 -0.11 15.05
CA LEU A 25 -14.91 -0.78 13.87
C LEU A 25 -14.78 -2.29 14.10
N LYS A 26 -15.89 -3.02 13.93
CA LYS A 26 -15.98 -4.47 14.20
C LYS A 26 -14.86 -5.30 13.55
N ASN A 27 -14.48 -4.97 12.31
CA ASN A 27 -13.42 -5.70 11.60
C ASN A 27 -12.03 -5.46 12.21
N ILE A 28 -11.75 -4.23 12.66
CA ILE A 28 -10.51 -3.90 13.37
C ILE A 28 -10.50 -4.57 14.74
N GLN A 29 -11.62 -4.56 15.46
CA GLN A 29 -11.73 -5.27 16.74
C GLN A 29 -11.47 -6.78 16.58
N ARG A 30 -11.97 -7.38 15.49
CA ARG A 30 -11.73 -8.79 15.15
C ARG A 30 -10.26 -9.08 14.85
N LEU A 31 -9.51 -8.16 14.25
CA LEU A 31 -8.08 -8.35 13.98
C LEU A 31 -7.31 -8.75 15.24
N PHE A 32 -7.65 -8.13 16.38
CA PHE A 32 -6.99 -8.40 17.66
C PHE A 32 -7.36 -9.75 18.30
N SER A 33 -8.34 -10.48 17.75
CA SER A 33 -8.66 -11.83 18.18
C SER A 33 -7.86 -12.90 17.41
N PHE A 34 -7.00 -12.52 16.47
CA PHE A 34 -6.17 -13.46 15.73
C PHE A 34 -4.97 -13.91 16.56
N TYR A 35 -4.40 -15.06 16.20
CA TYR A 35 -3.12 -15.50 16.76
C TYR A 35 -2.04 -14.46 16.47
N LYS A 36 -1.27 -14.13 17.51
CA LYS A 36 -0.20 -13.13 17.42
C LYS A 36 1.15 -13.82 17.47
N SER A 37 2.07 -13.31 16.65
CA SER A 37 3.49 -13.59 16.74
C SER A 37 4.22 -12.26 16.73
N THR A 38 5.32 -12.18 17.46
CA THR A 38 6.15 -10.98 17.54
C THR A 38 7.51 -11.28 16.92
N THR A 39 7.97 -10.37 16.08
CA THR A 39 9.32 -10.37 15.51
C THR A 39 10.11 -9.20 16.09
N TRP A 40 11.43 -9.23 15.93
CA TRP A 40 12.33 -8.18 16.43
C TRP A 40 13.47 -7.96 15.43
N THR A 41 14.18 -6.85 15.58
CA THR A 41 15.41 -6.52 14.86
C THR A 41 16.43 -5.95 15.84
N ASP A 42 17.73 -6.12 15.55
CA ASP A 42 18.83 -5.46 16.26
C ASP A 42 19.01 -3.99 15.83
N ASP A 43 18.28 -3.55 14.80
CA ASP A 43 18.32 -2.16 14.35
C ASP A 43 17.90 -1.19 15.46
N THR A 44 18.65 -0.11 15.60
CA THR A 44 18.37 0.97 16.53
C THR A 44 18.01 2.24 15.75
N TYR A 45 17.52 3.26 16.45
CA TYR A 45 17.26 4.56 15.80
C TYR A 45 18.53 5.13 15.15
N ASP A 46 19.67 4.96 15.82
CA ASP A 46 20.97 5.44 15.36
C ASP A 46 21.56 4.61 14.21
N SER A 47 21.07 3.38 13.98
CA SER A 47 21.53 2.56 12.84
C SER A 47 21.06 3.15 11.50
N GLY A 48 19.95 3.90 11.52
CA GLY A 48 19.30 4.43 10.33
C GLY A 48 18.63 3.35 9.46
N PHE A 49 18.34 2.18 10.05
CA PHE A 49 17.67 1.06 9.38
C PHE A 49 16.28 0.75 9.96
N LEU A 50 15.83 1.44 11.02
CA LEU A 50 14.46 1.25 11.57
C LEU A 50 13.34 1.78 10.68
N GLU A 51 13.67 2.47 9.59
CA GLU A 51 12.68 3.03 8.67
C GLU A 51 11.85 1.93 7.98
N PRO A 52 10.55 2.17 7.74
CA PRO A 52 9.64 1.15 7.20
C PRO A 52 10.09 0.61 5.84
N TRP A 53 10.63 1.47 4.97
CA TRP A 53 11.13 1.07 3.65
C TRP A 53 12.38 0.19 3.70
N VAL A 54 13.00 0.05 4.87
CA VAL A 54 14.05 -0.95 5.15
C VAL A 54 13.42 -2.21 5.71
N GLN A 55 12.62 -2.09 6.78
CA GLN A 55 12.06 -3.24 7.49
C GLN A 55 11.13 -4.10 6.61
N TRP A 56 10.36 -3.48 5.70
CA TRP A 56 9.56 -4.25 4.74
C TRP A 56 10.41 -5.05 3.75
N VAL A 57 11.60 -4.57 3.39
CA VAL A 57 12.57 -5.36 2.60
C VAL A 57 13.00 -6.59 3.40
N SER A 58 13.22 -6.45 4.71
CA SER A 58 13.51 -7.60 5.57
C SER A 58 12.36 -8.61 5.59
N VAL A 59 11.11 -8.15 5.71
CA VAL A 59 9.92 -9.02 5.65
C VAL A 59 9.80 -9.73 4.30
N HIS A 60 10.02 -9.02 3.20
CA HIS A 60 9.85 -9.57 1.85
C HIS A 60 11.00 -10.48 1.43
N THR A 61 12.21 -10.30 1.97
CA THR A 61 13.38 -11.13 1.63
C THR A 61 13.64 -12.22 2.66
N GLY A 62 13.20 -12.05 3.90
CA GLY A 62 13.57 -12.90 5.04
C GLY A 62 15.02 -12.71 5.49
N LEU A 63 15.61 -11.54 5.20
CA LEU A 63 16.99 -11.17 5.54
C LEU A 63 16.97 -9.98 6.50
N SER A 64 17.98 -9.86 7.35
CA SER A 64 18.19 -8.67 8.17
C SER A 64 18.60 -7.45 7.33
N SER A 65 18.43 -6.24 7.87
CA SER A 65 18.93 -4.99 7.29
C SER A 65 20.42 -5.06 6.96
N SER A 66 21.19 -5.71 7.83
CA SER A 66 22.63 -5.94 7.68
C SER A 66 22.98 -6.85 6.51
N GLU A 67 22.07 -7.69 6.06
CA GLU A 67 22.28 -8.59 4.93
C GLU A 67 21.82 -7.94 3.62
N HIS A 68 20.63 -7.32 3.59
CA HIS A 68 20.08 -6.76 2.35
C HIS A 68 20.55 -5.34 2.03
N GLN A 69 21.06 -4.59 3.00
CA GLN A 69 21.72 -3.27 2.86
C GLN A 69 20.91 -2.13 2.20
N VAL A 70 19.65 -2.37 1.81
CA VAL A 70 18.72 -1.32 1.34
C VAL A 70 18.43 -0.33 2.48
N LYS A 71 18.75 0.95 2.26
CA LYS A 71 18.59 2.02 3.27
C LYS A 71 17.60 3.13 2.91
N HIS A 72 17.31 3.34 1.63
CA HIS A 72 16.50 4.46 1.16
C HIS A 72 15.23 4.00 0.44
N LEU A 73 14.20 4.85 0.49
CA LEU A 73 12.96 4.66 -0.26
C LEU A 73 13.22 4.81 -1.76
N GLY A 74 12.61 3.96 -2.58
CA GLY A 74 12.81 3.92 -4.03
C GLY A 74 13.98 3.04 -4.48
N ASN A 75 14.76 2.49 -3.54
CA ASN A 75 15.91 1.63 -3.84
C ASN A 75 15.53 0.18 -4.18
N ALA A 76 14.27 -0.11 -4.57
CA ALA A 76 13.87 -1.44 -5.05
C ALA A 76 14.81 -2.05 -6.12
N PRO A 77 15.37 -1.28 -7.07
CA PRO A 77 16.34 -1.83 -8.03
C PRO A 77 17.57 -2.46 -7.35
N GLN A 78 17.99 -1.93 -6.19
CA GLN A 78 19.15 -2.36 -5.43
C GLN A 78 18.90 -3.63 -4.60
N VAL A 79 17.66 -4.11 -4.51
CA VAL A 79 17.37 -5.40 -3.86
C VAL A 79 18.00 -6.51 -4.70
N ALA A 80 19.17 -6.99 -4.27
CA ALA A 80 19.91 -8.06 -4.94
C ALA A 80 19.34 -9.45 -4.64
N HIS A 81 18.55 -9.58 -3.57
CA HIS A 81 18.04 -10.85 -3.08
C HIS A 81 16.62 -11.12 -3.57
N LYS A 82 16.29 -12.40 -3.77
CA LYS A 82 14.94 -12.81 -4.15
C LYS A 82 13.92 -12.38 -3.10
N GLN A 83 12.90 -11.65 -3.53
CA GLN A 83 11.76 -11.31 -2.69
C GLN A 83 10.75 -12.47 -2.63
N LEU A 84 9.79 -12.37 -1.71
CA LEU A 84 8.85 -13.44 -1.37
C LEU A 84 8.15 -14.03 -2.61
N TRP A 85 7.66 -13.17 -3.51
CA TRP A 85 6.99 -13.61 -4.74
C TRP A 85 7.90 -14.29 -5.75
N GLU A 86 9.20 -13.96 -5.80
CA GLU A 86 10.17 -14.69 -6.62
C GLU A 86 10.39 -16.10 -6.06
N LYS A 87 10.57 -16.23 -4.74
CA LYS A 87 10.69 -17.52 -4.06
C LYS A 87 9.43 -18.39 -4.20
N LEU A 88 8.25 -17.77 -4.20
CA LEU A 88 6.98 -18.45 -4.47
C LEU A 88 6.90 -18.94 -5.92
N SER A 89 7.33 -18.12 -6.89
CA SER A 89 7.34 -18.51 -8.30
C SER A 89 8.34 -19.63 -8.62
N ASP A 90 9.50 -19.68 -7.96
CA ASP A 90 10.43 -20.82 -8.06
C ASP A 90 9.73 -22.16 -7.70
N LYS A 91 8.73 -22.10 -6.81
CA LYS A 91 7.92 -23.24 -6.36
C LYS A 91 6.60 -23.38 -7.11
N LYS A 92 6.37 -22.62 -8.19
CA LYS A 92 5.12 -22.60 -8.97
C LYS A 92 3.89 -22.22 -8.13
N ILE A 93 4.09 -21.41 -7.09
CA ILE A 93 3.01 -20.87 -6.28
C ILE A 93 2.66 -19.49 -6.84
N SER A 94 1.43 -19.37 -7.33
CA SER A 94 0.95 -18.10 -7.90
C SER A 94 0.77 -17.03 -6.82
N SER A 95 1.21 -15.81 -7.13
CA SER A 95 1.12 -14.66 -6.24
C SER A 95 0.47 -13.45 -6.92
N GLY A 96 -0.07 -12.52 -6.13
CA GLY A 96 -0.51 -11.21 -6.59
C GLY A 96 -0.12 -10.15 -5.56
N ILE A 97 0.65 -9.15 -5.96
CA ILE A 97 1.30 -8.21 -5.03
C ILE A 97 0.81 -6.80 -5.31
N TRP A 98 0.46 -6.06 -4.26
CA TRP A 98 -0.06 -4.70 -4.37
C TRP A 98 0.54 -3.76 -3.34
N GLY A 99 1.31 -2.77 -3.81
CA GLY A 99 1.84 -1.66 -3.03
C GLY A 99 3.05 -1.98 -2.16
N ALA A 100 3.63 -3.18 -2.27
CA ALA A 100 4.78 -3.59 -1.46
C ALA A 100 5.92 -2.56 -1.55
N MET A 101 6.42 -2.11 -0.40
CA MET A 101 7.50 -1.11 -0.32
C MET A 101 8.83 -1.67 -0.79
N ASN A 102 9.59 -0.85 -1.52
CA ASN A 102 10.92 -1.20 -2.06
C ASN A 102 10.91 -2.56 -2.77
N ALA A 103 9.87 -2.79 -3.57
CA ALA A 103 9.60 -4.06 -4.23
C ALA A 103 9.72 -3.96 -5.75
N LYS A 104 10.21 -5.03 -6.38
CA LYS A 104 10.17 -5.22 -7.84
C LYS A 104 9.58 -6.58 -8.20
N ARG A 105 8.85 -6.69 -9.31
CA ARG A 105 8.28 -7.98 -9.74
C ARG A 105 9.39 -8.95 -10.16
N SER A 106 10.43 -8.40 -10.81
CA SER A 106 11.59 -9.15 -11.29
C SER A 106 11.15 -10.35 -12.17
N ASN A 107 11.83 -11.49 -12.06
CA ASN A 107 11.60 -12.69 -12.85
C ASN A 107 10.52 -13.62 -12.25
N ALA A 108 9.66 -13.13 -11.35
CA ALA A 108 8.57 -13.92 -10.76
C ALA A 108 7.46 -14.23 -11.78
N ALA A 109 7.65 -15.27 -12.60
CA ALA A 109 6.73 -15.68 -13.66
C ALA A 109 5.30 -15.92 -13.14
N ASP A 110 5.17 -16.50 -11.95
CA ASP A 110 3.88 -16.83 -11.33
C ASP A 110 3.28 -15.67 -10.50
N CYS A 111 3.88 -14.47 -10.55
CA CYS A 111 3.29 -13.25 -9.97
C CYS A 111 2.25 -12.64 -10.92
N LEU A 112 1.00 -13.11 -10.84
CA LEU A 112 -0.06 -12.86 -11.82
C LEU A 112 -0.47 -11.40 -11.96
N PHE A 113 -0.27 -10.60 -10.92
CA PHE A 113 -0.33 -9.14 -10.97
C PHE A 113 0.61 -8.55 -9.93
N PHE A 114 1.18 -7.39 -10.26
CA PHE A 114 2.12 -6.65 -9.45
C PHE A 114 1.85 -5.16 -9.60
N PHE A 115 1.40 -4.53 -8.52
CA PHE A 115 1.30 -3.07 -8.43
C PHE A 115 2.44 -2.58 -7.52
N PRO A 116 3.46 -1.90 -8.05
CA PRO A 116 4.60 -1.42 -7.27
C PRO A 116 4.20 -0.27 -6.36
N ASP A 117 5.03 0.03 -5.36
CA ASP A 117 4.93 1.32 -4.70
C ASP A 117 5.24 2.48 -5.70
N PRO A 118 4.64 3.67 -5.52
CA PRO A 118 4.86 4.82 -6.41
C PRO A 118 6.24 5.48 -6.29
N TRP A 119 7.10 5.04 -5.38
CA TRP A 119 8.44 5.60 -5.16
C TRP A 119 9.53 4.86 -5.91
N THR A 120 9.25 3.65 -6.38
CA THR A 120 10.12 2.89 -7.31
C THR A 120 9.92 3.29 -8.77
N ASP A 121 10.83 2.87 -9.64
CA ASP A 121 10.72 2.97 -11.11
C ASP A 121 10.07 1.72 -11.76
N GLU A 122 9.72 0.68 -11.00
CA GLU A 122 9.20 -0.60 -11.51
C GLU A 122 7.86 -0.41 -12.25
N ASN A 123 7.62 -1.03 -13.40
CA ASN A 123 6.31 -0.91 -14.03
C ASN A 123 5.29 -1.87 -13.42
N ALA A 124 4.01 -1.47 -13.39
CA ALA A 124 2.95 -2.38 -12.96
C ALA A 124 2.71 -3.50 -13.99
N TYR A 125 2.30 -4.67 -13.48
CA TYR A 125 1.90 -5.84 -14.25
C TYR A 125 0.48 -6.29 -13.85
N PRO A 126 -0.44 -6.53 -14.78
CA PRO A 126 -0.35 -6.23 -16.20
C PRO A 126 -0.20 -4.72 -16.46
N SER A 127 0.34 -4.34 -17.62
CA SER A 127 0.73 -2.95 -17.94
C SER A 127 -0.42 -1.95 -17.89
N GLU A 128 -1.66 -2.40 -18.01
CA GLU A 128 -2.88 -1.58 -17.81
C GLU A 128 -2.94 -0.91 -16.42
N LEU A 129 -2.35 -1.53 -15.39
CA LEU A 129 -2.27 -0.95 -14.05
C LEU A 129 -1.40 0.31 -14.00
N ASN A 130 -0.56 0.56 -15.00
CA ASN A 130 0.19 1.81 -15.08
C ASN A 130 -0.73 3.03 -15.22
N ALA A 131 -1.97 2.85 -15.70
CA ALA A 131 -2.97 3.92 -15.71
C ALA A 131 -3.33 4.43 -14.30
N LEU A 132 -3.19 3.58 -13.27
CA LEU A 132 -3.31 3.98 -11.87
C LEU A 132 -1.96 4.40 -11.27
N LEU A 133 -0.86 3.73 -11.62
CA LEU A 133 0.46 4.00 -11.06
C LEU A 133 1.03 5.37 -11.46
N GLN A 134 0.94 5.73 -12.74
CA GLN A 134 1.55 6.95 -13.28
C GLN A 134 1.02 8.25 -12.62
N PRO A 135 -0.31 8.41 -12.40
CA PRO A 135 -0.82 9.52 -11.61
C PRO A 135 -0.25 9.56 -10.18
N LEU A 136 -0.14 8.40 -9.52
CA LEU A 136 0.37 8.32 -8.15
C LEU A 136 1.86 8.66 -8.07
N ARG A 137 2.66 8.17 -9.00
CA ARG A 137 4.07 8.54 -9.15
C ARG A 137 4.22 10.05 -9.32
N HIS A 138 3.44 10.62 -10.23
CA HIS A 138 3.49 12.04 -10.49
C HIS A 138 3.19 12.86 -9.23
N ILE A 139 2.14 12.51 -8.49
CA ILE A 139 1.77 13.19 -7.24
C ILE A 139 2.84 13.00 -6.15
N SER A 140 3.42 11.81 -6.06
CA SER A 140 4.40 11.48 -5.00
C SER A 140 5.77 12.10 -5.26
N GLN A 141 6.21 12.18 -6.53
CA GLN A 141 7.56 12.61 -6.90
C GLN A 141 7.65 14.07 -7.35
N ASN A 142 6.58 14.67 -7.90
CA ASN A 142 6.61 15.99 -8.56
C ASN A 142 5.62 16.99 -7.94
N TYR A 143 5.84 17.37 -6.68
CA TYR A 143 4.99 18.34 -5.97
C TYR A 143 4.95 19.76 -6.59
N THR A 144 5.86 20.11 -7.52
CA THR A 144 6.13 21.51 -7.89
C THR A 144 5.88 21.92 -9.35
N SER A 145 5.52 21.03 -10.28
CA SER A 145 5.19 21.47 -11.65
C SER A 145 4.36 20.47 -12.46
N CYS A 146 3.22 20.90 -13.00
CA CYS A 146 2.39 20.05 -13.85
C CYS A 146 1.89 20.76 -15.14
N PRO A 147 2.23 20.25 -16.34
CA PRO A 147 1.58 20.65 -17.58
C PRO A 147 0.14 20.09 -17.65
N LYS A 148 -0.85 20.96 -17.93
CA LYS A 148 -2.29 20.60 -17.99
C LYS A 148 -2.61 19.43 -18.93
N LEU A 149 -1.82 19.25 -20.00
CA LEU A 149 -2.02 18.20 -21.01
C LEU A 149 -1.77 16.77 -20.45
N THR A 150 -0.91 16.65 -19.43
CA THR A 150 -0.57 15.37 -18.79
C THR A 150 -1.71 14.87 -17.90
N ILE A 151 -2.39 15.76 -17.18
CA ILE A 151 -3.47 15.42 -16.25
C ILE A 151 -4.69 14.82 -16.98
N ALA A 152 -5.09 15.43 -18.11
CA ALA A 152 -6.27 14.96 -18.86
C ALA A 152 -6.09 13.51 -19.37
N ARG A 153 -4.88 13.17 -19.83
CA ARG A 153 -4.52 11.81 -20.25
C ARG A 153 -4.56 10.84 -19.07
N LEU A 154 -3.95 11.21 -17.95
CA LEU A 154 -3.95 10.40 -16.72
C LEU A 154 -5.36 10.11 -16.21
N ILE A 155 -6.25 11.11 -16.20
CA ILE A 155 -7.66 10.93 -15.82
C ILE A 155 -8.38 9.99 -16.79
N LYS A 156 -8.18 10.16 -18.11
CA LYS A 156 -8.79 9.30 -19.12
C LYS A 156 -8.37 7.85 -18.94
N ASP A 157 -7.08 7.60 -18.75
CA ASP A 157 -6.52 6.25 -18.59
C ASP A 157 -7.06 5.59 -17.30
N LEU A 158 -7.16 6.36 -16.20
CA LEU A 158 -7.78 5.89 -14.96
C LEU A 158 -9.28 5.55 -15.14
N LEU A 159 -10.04 6.37 -15.88
CA LEU A 159 -11.45 6.09 -16.18
C LEU A 159 -11.63 4.82 -17.03
N ILE A 160 -10.73 4.59 -17.99
CA ILE A 160 -10.72 3.35 -18.80
C ILE A 160 -10.41 2.15 -17.91
N LEU A 161 -9.41 2.26 -17.04
CA LEU A 161 -9.02 1.19 -16.13
C LEU A 161 -10.14 0.85 -15.13
N THR A 162 -10.78 1.86 -14.54
CA THR A 162 -11.90 1.68 -13.60
C THR A 162 -13.12 1.06 -14.29
N LYS A 163 -13.43 1.46 -15.54
CA LYS A 163 -14.46 0.80 -16.36
C LYS A 163 -14.15 -0.66 -16.62
N LYS A 164 -12.92 -0.97 -17.05
CA LYS A 164 -12.48 -2.34 -17.34
C LYS A 164 -12.60 -3.27 -16.13
N ASN A 165 -12.35 -2.75 -14.94
CA ASN A 165 -12.44 -3.50 -13.68
C ASN A 165 -13.81 -3.41 -13.00
N LYS A 166 -14.87 -2.94 -13.69
CA LYS A 166 -16.24 -2.81 -13.15
C LYS A 166 -16.33 -1.94 -11.88
N LEU A 167 -15.38 -1.02 -11.70
CA LEU A 167 -15.29 -0.14 -10.54
C LEU A 167 -15.97 1.24 -10.75
N LEU A 168 -16.64 1.49 -11.88
CA LEU A 168 -17.30 2.80 -12.12
C LEU A 168 -18.36 3.14 -11.07
N GLY A 169 -19.19 2.17 -10.68
CA GLY A 169 -20.23 2.39 -9.67
C GLY A 169 -19.63 2.69 -8.30
N PHE A 170 -18.58 1.96 -7.92
CA PHE A 170 -17.79 2.23 -6.73
C PHE A 170 -17.17 3.63 -6.78
N LEU A 171 -16.48 3.97 -7.89
CA LEU A 171 -15.80 5.24 -8.06
C LEU A 171 -16.76 6.43 -7.99
N GLY A 172 -17.94 6.34 -8.60
CA GLY A 172 -18.94 7.41 -8.52
C GLY A 172 -19.43 7.67 -7.08
N LYS A 173 -19.65 6.61 -6.31
CA LYS A 173 -20.01 6.70 -4.90
C LYS A 173 -18.88 7.30 -4.06
N GLU A 174 -17.66 6.78 -4.21
CA GLU A 174 -16.54 7.20 -3.39
C GLU A 174 -15.99 8.58 -3.79
N ILE A 175 -16.10 9.02 -5.05
CA ILE A 175 -15.81 10.40 -5.44
C ILE A 175 -16.76 11.38 -4.73
N THR A 176 -18.03 11.03 -4.60
CA THR A 176 -18.99 11.86 -3.86
C THR A 176 -18.62 11.94 -2.36
N SER A 177 -18.22 10.80 -1.77
CA SER A 177 -17.71 10.74 -0.40
C SER A 177 -16.44 11.57 -0.23
N LEU A 178 -15.50 11.42 -1.16
CA LEU A 178 -14.25 12.18 -1.22
C LEU A 178 -14.52 13.68 -1.30
N ALA A 179 -15.39 14.15 -2.19
CA ALA A 179 -15.73 15.56 -2.31
C ALA A 179 -16.30 16.12 -1.00
N LYS A 180 -17.21 15.38 -0.34
CA LYS A 180 -17.75 15.76 0.97
C LYS A 180 -16.65 15.83 2.04
N ASN A 181 -15.74 14.85 2.07
CA ASN A 181 -14.63 14.82 3.04
C ASN A 181 -13.59 15.91 2.76
N VAL A 182 -13.30 16.21 1.49
CA VAL A 182 -12.42 17.32 1.09
C VAL A 182 -13.00 18.65 1.57
N LEU A 183 -14.31 18.88 1.42
CA LEU A 183 -14.97 20.08 1.93
C LEU A 183 -14.95 20.12 3.47
N ARG A 184 -15.35 19.02 4.11
CA ARG A 184 -15.45 18.92 5.57
C ARG A 184 -14.11 19.11 6.27
N TYR A 185 -13.05 18.53 5.72
CA TYR A 185 -11.71 18.52 6.31
C TYR A 185 -10.74 19.44 5.56
N LYS A 186 -11.25 20.38 4.75
CA LYS A 186 -10.47 21.41 4.06
C LYS A 186 -9.26 20.85 3.29
N ALA A 187 -9.48 19.77 2.53
CA ALA A 187 -8.45 19.09 1.75
C ALA A 187 -7.21 18.66 2.56
N LYS A 188 -7.38 18.31 3.85
CA LYS A 188 -6.27 17.76 4.65
C LYS A 188 -5.72 16.48 4.00
N PRO A 189 -4.38 16.25 4.01
CA PRO A 189 -3.75 15.15 3.29
C PRO A 189 -4.32 13.75 3.61
N PHE A 190 -4.72 13.51 4.86
CA PHE A 190 -5.27 12.22 5.27
C PHE A 190 -6.52 11.79 4.49
N VAL A 191 -7.30 12.75 3.96
CA VAL A 191 -8.49 12.47 3.15
C VAL A 191 -8.09 11.75 1.86
N PHE A 192 -7.01 12.21 1.22
CA PHE A 192 -6.51 11.65 -0.03
C PHE A 192 -5.80 10.32 0.19
N VAL A 193 -4.98 10.20 1.25
CA VAL A 193 -4.27 8.95 1.56
C VAL A 193 -5.25 7.84 1.95
N SER A 194 -6.28 8.15 2.74
CA SER A 194 -7.33 7.18 3.07
C SER A 194 -8.13 6.74 1.83
N PHE A 195 -8.43 7.67 0.93
CA PHE A 195 -9.09 7.36 -0.33
C PHE A 195 -8.21 6.49 -1.25
N LEU A 196 -6.90 6.74 -1.27
CA LEU A 196 -5.94 5.95 -2.06
C LEU A 196 -5.87 4.50 -1.58
N ASP A 197 -5.81 4.28 -0.27
CA ASP A 197 -5.83 2.92 0.31
C ASP A 197 -7.16 2.20 0.02
N LEU A 198 -8.29 2.93 0.07
CA LEU A 198 -9.59 2.39 -0.30
C LEU A 198 -9.66 2.00 -1.79
N LEU A 199 -9.21 2.89 -2.67
CA LEU A 199 -9.13 2.65 -4.11
C LEU A 199 -8.22 1.44 -4.42
N SER A 200 -7.04 1.40 -3.80
CA SER A 200 -6.07 0.31 -3.89
C SER A 200 -6.67 -1.02 -3.46
N SER A 201 -7.37 -1.04 -2.32
CA SER A 201 -8.04 -2.24 -1.80
C SER A 201 -9.09 -2.77 -2.77
N HIS A 202 -9.88 -1.88 -3.38
CA HIS A 202 -10.91 -2.28 -4.35
C HIS A 202 -10.30 -2.84 -5.64
N PHE A 203 -9.27 -2.20 -6.19
CA PHE A 203 -8.56 -2.76 -7.33
C PHE A 203 -7.88 -4.09 -6.99
N PHE A 204 -7.20 -4.19 -5.85
CA PHE A 204 -6.60 -5.42 -5.38
C PHE A 204 -7.62 -6.57 -5.33
N LEU A 205 -8.82 -6.33 -4.79
CA LEU A 205 -9.87 -7.34 -4.73
C LEU A 205 -10.36 -7.77 -6.12
N GLU A 206 -10.50 -6.83 -7.08
CA GLU A 206 -10.87 -7.18 -8.45
C GLU A 206 -9.78 -7.99 -9.17
N TYR A 207 -8.51 -7.62 -9.00
CA TYR A 207 -7.38 -8.37 -9.56
C TYR A 207 -7.22 -9.74 -8.88
N GLN A 208 -7.41 -9.83 -7.56
CA GLN A 208 -7.40 -11.10 -6.84
C GLN A 208 -8.52 -12.02 -7.36
N LYS A 209 -9.74 -11.52 -7.55
CA LYS A 209 -10.85 -12.31 -8.12
C LYS A 209 -10.54 -12.75 -9.55
N ARG A 210 -10.01 -11.85 -10.37
CA ARG A 210 -9.71 -12.11 -11.79
C ARG A 210 -8.61 -13.15 -12.00
N PHE A 211 -7.53 -13.04 -11.24
CA PHE A 211 -6.34 -13.89 -11.41
C PHE A 211 -6.29 -15.08 -10.45
N CYS A 212 -7.07 -15.04 -9.36
CA CYS A 212 -7.18 -16.12 -8.37
C CYS A 212 -5.82 -16.69 -7.88
N PRO A 213 -4.84 -15.86 -7.51
CA PRO A 213 -3.54 -16.37 -7.06
C PRO A 213 -3.66 -17.17 -5.75
N THR A 214 -2.69 -18.03 -5.50
CA THR A 214 -2.60 -18.84 -4.27
C THR A 214 -2.21 -17.96 -3.07
N PHE A 215 -1.34 -16.99 -3.30
CA PHE A 215 -0.91 -15.99 -2.33
C PHE A 215 -1.27 -14.59 -2.82
N SER A 216 -1.68 -13.69 -1.94
CA SER A 216 -1.87 -12.28 -2.28
C SER A 216 -1.36 -11.37 -1.19
N LEU A 217 -0.71 -10.27 -1.55
CA LEU A 217 -0.19 -9.26 -0.64
C LEU A 217 -0.84 -7.93 -0.95
N LEU A 218 -1.39 -7.27 0.07
CA LEU A 218 -1.87 -5.90 0.01
C LEU A 218 -1.17 -5.08 1.08
N PHE A 219 -0.47 -4.04 0.65
CA PHE A 219 0.15 -3.04 1.52
C PHE A 219 -0.71 -1.79 1.60
N LEU A 220 -0.93 -1.29 2.82
CA LEU A 220 -1.71 -0.09 3.13
C LEU A 220 -0.90 0.85 4.03
N ASN A 221 -0.87 2.14 3.68
CA ASN A 221 -0.03 3.14 4.35
C ASN A 221 -0.81 4.26 5.08
N SER A 222 -2.13 4.31 4.93
CA SER A 222 -2.94 5.38 5.51
C SER A 222 -2.84 5.47 7.03
N ILE A 223 -2.66 4.34 7.72
CA ILE A 223 -2.51 4.30 9.18
C ILE A 223 -1.22 5.01 9.61
N ALA A 224 -0.08 4.70 8.97
CA ALA A 224 1.19 5.38 9.22
C ALA A 224 1.04 6.91 9.03
N HIS A 225 0.44 7.33 7.91
CA HIS A 225 0.23 8.75 7.64
C HIS A 225 -0.71 9.42 8.67
N LEU A 226 -1.76 8.73 9.11
CA LEU A 226 -2.65 9.24 10.17
C LEU A 226 -1.91 9.35 11.50
N GLN A 227 -1.04 8.40 11.81
CA GLN A 227 -0.22 8.41 13.03
C GLN A 227 0.74 9.57 13.09
N HIS A 228 1.52 9.78 12.04
CA HIS A 228 2.55 10.82 12.00
C HIS A 228 1.98 12.23 12.03
N HIS A 229 0.76 12.44 11.53
CA HIS A 229 0.22 13.78 11.31
C HIS A 229 -1.04 14.12 12.08
N GLN A 230 -1.81 13.15 12.57
CA GLN A 230 -3.17 13.39 13.08
C GLN A 230 -3.46 12.71 14.43
N TRP A 231 -2.89 11.55 14.73
CA TRP A 231 -3.10 10.92 16.04
C TRP A 231 -2.23 11.56 17.13
N THR A 232 -2.89 11.98 18.22
CA THR A 232 -2.21 12.44 19.44
C THR A 232 -2.66 11.57 20.60
N SER A 233 -1.72 11.15 21.45
CA SER A 233 -1.99 10.29 22.61
C SER A 233 -2.93 10.92 23.66
N LYS A 234 -3.23 12.22 23.55
CA LYS A 234 -4.01 12.99 24.54
C LYS A 234 -5.48 13.26 24.17
N LYS A 235 -5.98 12.87 22.98
CA LYS A 235 -7.38 13.10 22.55
C LYS A 235 -8.00 11.88 21.85
N SER A 236 -8.19 10.81 22.63
CA SER A 236 -8.96 9.57 22.36
C SER A 236 -9.28 9.23 20.88
N ILE A 237 -8.25 9.08 20.03
CA ILE A 237 -8.28 8.58 18.64
C ILE A 237 -8.83 9.50 17.55
N SER A 238 -8.96 10.80 17.80
CA SER A 238 -9.65 11.66 16.85
C SER A 238 -8.73 12.37 15.84
N PRO A 239 -9.32 12.77 14.70
CA PRO A 239 -9.39 14.17 14.27
C PRO A 239 -10.75 14.81 14.66
N PRO A 240 -10.77 15.96 15.38
CA PRO A 240 -11.65 17.06 14.98
C PRO A 240 -10.96 18.45 15.08
N LEU A 241 -11.27 19.29 14.07
CA LEU A 241 -10.62 20.52 13.58
C LEU A 241 -9.37 20.29 12.70
#